data_AF-A0A7J6QUI7-F1
#
_entry.id   AF-A0A7J6QUI7-F1
#
_cell.length_a   1.000
_cell.length_b   1.000
_cell.length_c   1.000
_cell.angle_alpha   90.00
_cell.angle_beta   90.00
_cell.angle_gamma   90.00
#
_symmetry.space_group_name_H-M   'P 1'
#
loop_
_entity.id
_entity.type
_entity.pdbx_description
1 polymer ?
#
loop_
_entity_poly.entity_id
_entity_poly.type
_entity_poly.pdbx_seq_one_letter_code
_entity_poly.pdbx_strand_id
1 'polypeptide(L)'
;AEAAAEIADLPRSFRDLSPFHRLILLRVLRPDRLSAALTQFVNDNLGAEFVEQAPFDMEATLAESSNLTPLFFVLFPGVDPTPTVEQAAKRIGITEANGMFVNISMGQGQEQIAVNALNSCAEGGGWVMLQNVHLMQGWLKSFERALEVVEEFAHQDFRCIITSEPPPAMFPLMDLVPESVLQKCIKIADEAPQDLKSNIRRAWSKFNQEQLDNSSKPREFKSCLFALCFFHALVVGRKRFGPQGWSRAYPFNDGDLTICGSVLNNYLEKYEQVPWPDLRYIFGEIMYGGHITDQWDRRTNNTYLATLIVPELLQNMNLAPGFKSPDSNK
;
A
#
# COMPACT_ATOMS: atom_id res chain seq x y z
N ALA A 1 2.87 -16.41 28.81
CA ALA A 1 3.74 -15.94 27.72
C ALA A 1 4.61 -17.12 27.30
N GLU A 2 4.24 -17.81 26.22
CA GLU A 2 5.19 -18.73 25.55
C GLU A 2 6.43 -17.91 25.23
N ALA A 3 7.57 -18.30 25.78
CA ALA A 3 8.83 -17.62 25.53
C ALA A 3 9.06 -17.58 24.02
N ALA A 4 9.33 -16.37 23.50
CA ALA A 4 9.78 -16.17 22.14
C ALA A 4 11.08 -16.98 21.95
N ALA A 5 10.95 -18.21 21.44
CA ALA A 5 12.01 -19.22 21.43
C ALA A 5 13.23 -18.76 20.61
N GLU A 6 13.03 -17.83 19.68
CA GLU A 6 14.08 -17.23 18.87
C GLU A 6 14.98 -16.24 19.63
N ILE A 7 14.49 -15.66 20.73
CA ILE A 7 15.29 -14.80 21.63
C ILE A 7 15.69 -15.49 22.93
N ALA A 8 15.21 -16.72 23.15
CA ALA A 8 15.54 -17.48 24.35
C ALA A 8 16.95 -18.07 24.27
N ASP A 9 17.65 -18.07 25.40
CA ASP A 9 18.96 -18.71 25.49
C ASP A 9 18.85 -20.22 25.21
N LEU A 10 19.73 -20.70 24.32
CA LEU A 10 19.82 -22.12 24.03
C LEU A 10 20.49 -22.87 25.21
N PRO A 11 20.04 -24.11 25.50
CA PRO A 11 20.57 -24.86 26.63
C PRO A 11 21.98 -25.41 26.37
N ARG A 12 22.82 -25.39 27.41
CA ARG A 12 24.08 -26.15 27.51
C ARG A 12 24.98 -26.00 26.27
N SER A 13 25.23 -27.11 25.56
CA SER A 13 26.11 -27.22 24.40
C SER A 13 25.63 -26.46 23.17
N PHE A 14 24.39 -25.97 23.17
CA PHE A 14 23.82 -25.20 22.05
C PHE A 14 23.99 -23.69 22.21
N ARG A 15 24.58 -23.20 23.32
CA ARG A 15 24.82 -21.77 23.57
C ARG A 15 25.69 -21.13 22.50
N ASP A 16 26.74 -21.85 22.10
CA ASP A 16 27.78 -21.37 21.19
C ASP A 16 27.41 -21.55 19.71
N LEU A 17 26.16 -21.91 19.41
CA LEU A 17 25.69 -21.95 18.03
C LEU A 17 25.67 -20.54 17.44
N SER A 18 26.25 -20.41 16.25
CA SER A 18 26.16 -19.16 15.48
C SER A 18 24.69 -18.84 15.16
N PRO A 19 24.34 -17.56 14.96
CA PRO A 19 22.97 -17.16 14.67
C PRO A 19 22.34 -17.92 13.48
N PHE A 20 23.12 -18.22 12.43
CA PHE A 20 22.65 -19.04 11.31
C PHE A 20 22.29 -20.47 11.71
N HIS A 21 23.10 -21.14 12.53
CA HIS A 21 22.77 -22.49 13.03
C HIS A 21 21.54 -22.48 13.94
N ARG A 22 21.29 -21.38 14.68
CA ARG A 22 20.05 -21.22 15.46
C ARG A 22 18.82 -21.19 14.55
N LEU A 23 18.89 -20.56 13.37
CA LEU A 23 17.79 -20.58 12.39
C LEU A 23 17.48 -22.00 11.90
N ILE A 24 18.51 -22.84 11.69
CA ILE A 24 18.31 -24.25 11.31
C ILE A 24 17.55 -25.00 12.42
N LEU A 25 17.92 -24.80 13.69
CA LEU A 25 17.21 -25.40 14.81
C LEU A 25 15.76 -24.94 14.89
N LEU A 26 15.50 -23.63 14.73
CA LEU A 26 14.14 -23.09 14.72
C LEU A 26 13.33 -23.66 13.55
N ARG A 27 13.92 -23.80 12.37
CA ARG A 27 13.24 -24.42 11.22
C ARG A 27 12.76 -25.85 11.52
N VAL A 28 13.52 -26.61 12.31
CA VAL A 28 13.18 -28.00 12.66
C VAL A 28 12.20 -28.06 13.84
N LEU A 29 12.41 -27.26 14.88
CA LEU A 29 11.68 -27.40 16.17
C LEU A 29 10.49 -26.44 16.30
N ARG A 30 10.58 -25.24 15.73
CA ARG A 30 9.60 -24.15 15.82
C ARG A 30 9.50 -23.38 14.50
N PRO A 31 9.05 -24.04 13.40
CA PRO A 31 8.96 -23.42 12.08
C PRO A 31 8.05 -22.19 12.08
N ASP A 32 7.09 -22.13 12.99
CA ASP A 32 6.21 -20.97 13.22
C ASP A 32 6.96 -19.70 13.64
N ARG A 33 8.15 -19.83 14.26
CA ARG A 33 9.00 -18.70 14.68
C ARG A 33 10.07 -18.34 13.66
N LEU A 34 10.23 -19.12 12.59
CA LEU A 34 11.31 -18.95 11.62
C LEU A 34 11.26 -17.59 10.93
N SER A 35 10.07 -17.11 10.56
CA SER A 35 9.91 -15.78 9.93
C SER A 35 10.39 -14.66 10.85
N ALA A 36 9.96 -14.64 12.12
CA ALA A 36 10.42 -13.65 13.09
C ALA A 36 11.93 -13.72 13.34
N ALA A 37 12.49 -14.93 13.44
CA ALA A 37 13.92 -15.13 13.63
C ALA A 37 14.76 -14.69 12.42
N LEU A 38 14.28 -14.93 11.20
CA LEU A 38 14.90 -14.44 9.98
C LEU A 38 14.87 -12.92 9.90
N THR A 39 13.75 -12.29 10.24
CA THR A 39 13.64 -10.82 10.32
C THR A 39 14.66 -10.26 11.30
N GLN A 40 14.79 -10.83 12.50
CA GLN A 40 15.78 -10.38 13.46
C GLN A 40 17.22 -10.60 12.96
N PHE A 41 17.50 -11.76 12.37
CA PHE A 41 18.82 -12.07 11.82
C PHE A 41 19.22 -11.09 10.71
N VAL A 42 18.30 -10.75 9.80
CA VAL A 42 18.55 -9.75 8.76
C VAL A 42 18.78 -8.37 9.37
N ASN A 43 17.94 -7.96 10.33
CA ASN A 43 18.08 -6.68 11.03
C ASN A 43 19.45 -6.53 11.72
N ASP A 44 19.91 -7.58 12.42
CA ASP A 44 21.18 -7.55 13.16
C ASP A 44 22.41 -7.53 12.24
N ASN A 45 22.31 -8.07 11.02
CA ASN A 45 23.44 -8.20 10.10
C ASN A 45 23.47 -7.13 9.00
N LEU A 46 22.30 -6.68 8.52
CA LEU A 46 22.18 -5.75 7.39
C LEU A 46 21.56 -4.40 7.77
N GLY A 47 20.80 -4.33 8.88
CA GLY A 47 20.12 -3.12 9.32
C GLY A 47 18.60 -3.18 9.18
N ALA A 48 17.93 -2.22 9.81
CA ALA A 48 16.47 -2.17 9.91
C ALA A 48 15.80 -1.88 8.55
N GLU A 49 16.48 -1.19 7.64
CA GLU A 49 16.03 -0.84 6.30
C GLU A 49 15.80 -2.07 5.40
N PHE A 50 16.40 -3.22 5.72
CA PHE A 50 16.20 -4.48 5.00
C PHE A 50 15.01 -5.29 5.49
N VAL A 51 14.35 -4.83 6.57
CA VAL A 51 13.18 -5.51 7.16
C VAL A 51 11.98 -4.59 7.32
N GLU A 52 12.19 -3.28 7.45
CA GLU A 52 11.14 -2.27 7.44
C GLU A 52 10.95 -1.74 6.03
N GLN A 53 9.79 -2.01 5.42
CA GLN A 53 9.44 -1.45 4.13
C GLN A 53 8.97 0.00 4.30
N ALA A 54 9.64 0.93 3.62
CA ALA A 54 9.18 2.31 3.54
C ALA A 54 7.85 2.40 2.76
N PRO A 55 6.99 3.40 3.06
CA PRO A 55 5.83 3.67 2.21
C PRO A 55 6.27 3.94 0.77
N PHE A 56 5.46 3.50 -0.21
CA PHE A 56 5.71 3.79 -1.61
C PHE A 56 5.76 5.30 -1.87
N ASP A 57 6.82 5.74 -2.57
CA ASP A 57 7.04 7.12 -2.97
C ASP A 57 7.19 7.19 -4.49
N MET A 58 6.19 7.78 -5.14
CA MET A 58 6.16 7.94 -6.59
C MET A 58 7.23 8.93 -7.08
N GLU A 59 7.53 9.98 -6.31
CA GLU A 59 8.51 11.00 -6.73
C GLU A 59 9.93 10.44 -6.69
N ALA A 60 10.26 9.69 -5.63
CA ALA A 60 11.53 8.97 -5.54
C ALA A 60 11.68 7.97 -6.71
N THR A 61 10.63 7.20 -6.99
CA THR A 61 10.62 6.23 -8.09
C THR A 61 10.80 6.91 -9.46
N LEU A 62 10.18 8.07 -9.66
CA LEU A 62 10.34 8.85 -10.88
C LEU A 62 11.75 9.41 -11.05
N ALA A 63 12.39 9.83 -9.96
CA ALA A 63 13.77 10.32 -9.97
C ALA A 63 14.77 9.22 -10.37
N GLU A 64 14.47 7.95 -10.06
CA GLU A 64 15.27 6.80 -10.49
C GLU A 64 14.93 6.34 -11.92
N SER A 65 13.79 6.76 -12.46
CA SER A 65 13.34 6.39 -13.81
C SER A 65 13.99 7.24 -14.91
N SER A 66 14.08 6.66 -16.11
CA SER A 66 14.59 7.35 -17.30
C SER A 66 13.67 7.17 -18.50
N ASN A 67 13.94 7.88 -19.58
CA ASN A 67 13.26 7.70 -20.87
C ASN A 67 13.49 6.32 -21.50
N LEU A 68 14.52 5.59 -21.05
CA LEU A 68 14.87 4.24 -21.54
C LEU A 68 14.53 3.14 -20.54
N THR A 69 14.05 3.50 -19.34
CA THR A 69 13.77 2.55 -18.25
C THR A 69 12.31 2.68 -17.85
N PRO A 70 11.41 1.87 -18.45
CA PRO A 70 9.99 1.94 -18.13
C PRO A 70 9.70 1.59 -16.67
N LEU A 71 8.58 2.09 -16.17
CA LEU A 71 8.04 1.70 -14.86
C LEU A 71 7.05 0.56 -15.03
N PHE A 72 7.20 -0.52 -14.28
CA PHE A 72 6.29 -1.66 -14.30
C PHE A 72 5.63 -1.82 -12.93
N PHE A 73 4.32 -1.57 -12.88
CA PHE A 73 3.51 -1.76 -11.69
C PHE A 73 2.88 -3.15 -11.67
N VAL A 74 3.19 -3.91 -10.62
CA VAL A 74 2.46 -5.13 -10.28
C VAL A 74 1.14 -4.73 -9.64
N LEU A 75 0.04 -5.16 -10.25
CA LEU A 75 -1.31 -4.89 -9.73
C LEU A 75 -1.65 -5.90 -8.64
N PHE A 76 -2.03 -5.37 -7.48
CA PHE A 76 -2.59 -6.15 -6.39
C PHE A 76 -4.08 -5.82 -6.23
N PRO A 77 -4.91 -6.77 -5.78
CA PRO A 77 -6.33 -6.52 -5.57
C PRO A 77 -6.58 -5.29 -4.68
N GLY A 78 -7.31 -4.31 -5.23
CA GLY A 78 -7.66 -3.07 -4.51
C GLY A 78 -6.60 -1.98 -4.51
N VAL A 79 -5.51 -2.13 -5.29
CA VAL A 79 -4.49 -1.09 -5.50
C VAL A 79 -4.43 -0.74 -6.98
N ASP A 80 -4.80 0.49 -7.33
CA ASP A 80 -4.66 1.05 -8.67
C ASP A 80 -3.58 2.15 -8.65
N PRO A 81 -2.46 2.01 -9.39
CA PRO A 81 -1.41 3.01 -9.43
C PRO A 81 -1.78 4.26 -10.23
N THR A 82 -2.82 4.19 -11.07
CA THR A 82 -3.17 5.23 -12.04
C THR A 82 -3.34 6.63 -11.44
N PRO A 83 -4.12 6.83 -10.36
CA PRO A 83 -4.29 8.16 -9.77
C PRO A 83 -2.97 8.73 -9.24
N THR A 84 -2.09 7.87 -8.73
CA THR A 84 -0.78 8.27 -8.18
C THR A 84 0.16 8.71 -9.31
N VAL A 85 0.17 7.98 -10.43
CA VAL A 85 0.96 8.33 -11.62
C VAL A 85 0.46 9.62 -12.25
N GLU A 86 -0.86 9.78 -12.42
CA GLU A 86 -1.47 11.00 -12.97
C GLU A 86 -1.19 12.23 -12.11
N GLN A 87 -1.28 12.09 -10.77
CA GLN A 87 -0.95 13.18 -9.86
C GLN A 87 0.52 13.60 -9.96
N ALA A 88 1.43 12.63 -10.07
CA ALA A 88 2.85 12.92 -10.23
C ALA A 88 3.15 13.58 -11.59
N ALA A 89 2.56 13.07 -12.68
CA ALA A 89 2.66 13.67 -14.01
C ALA A 89 2.14 15.12 -14.02
N LYS A 90 0.98 15.36 -13.39
CA LYS A 90 0.36 16.69 -13.31
C LYS A 90 1.24 17.71 -12.59
N ARG A 91 2.02 17.32 -11.58
CA ARG A 91 2.94 18.21 -10.85
C ARG A 91 4.05 18.77 -11.73
N ILE A 92 4.47 18.02 -12.75
CA ILE A 92 5.50 18.44 -13.72
C ILE A 92 4.90 18.97 -15.04
N GLY A 93 3.59 19.20 -15.08
CA GLY A 93 2.90 19.75 -16.26
C GLY A 93 2.61 18.73 -17.36
N ILE A 94 2.75 17.43 -17.11
CA ILE A 94 2.37 16.37 -18.04
C ILE A 94 0.92 15.97 -17.75
N THR A 95 0.00 16.23 -18.68
CA THR A 95 -1.43 15.97 -18.48
C THR A 95 -2.12 15.47 -19.74
N GLU A 96 -3.30 14.89 -19.61
CA GLU A 96 -4.13 14.55 -20.78
C GLU A 96 -4.59 15.82 -21.52
N ALA A 97 -4.85 16.91 -20.79
CA ALA A 97 -5.38 18.16 -21.34
C ALA A 97 -4.42 18.86 -22.32
N ASN A 98 -3.10 18.72 -22.11
CA ASN A 98 -2.09 19.21 -23.06
C ASN A 98 -1.58 18.11 -24.00
N GLY A 99 -2.22 16.95 -24.03
CA GLY A 99 -1.87 15.82 -24.91
C GLY A 99 -0.54 15.14 -24.56
N MET A 100 0.05 15.47 -23.41
CA MET A 100 1.35 14.95 -23.00
C MET A 100 1.25 13.68 -22.16
N PHE A 101 0.08 13.37 -21.60
CA PHE A 101 -0.19 12.10 -20.92
C PHE A 101 -1.22 11.31 -21.73
N VAL A 102 -0.91 10.05 -22.03
CA VAL A 102 -1.82 9.14 -22.74
C VAL A 102 -2.00 7.87 -21.92
N ASN A 103 -3.21 7.64 -21.42
CA ASN A 103 -3.58 6.46 -20.64
C ASN A 103 -4.43 5.50 -21.49
N ILE A 104 -3.98 4.25 -21.63
CA ILE A 104 -4.63 3.24 -22.46
C ILE A 104 -4.84 1.97 -21.64
N SER A 105 -6.12 1.61 -21.45
CA SER A 105 -6.48 0.30 -20.92
C SER A 105 -6.40 -0.76 -22.01
N MET A 106 -5.46 -1.69 -21.90
CA MET A 106 -5.18 -2.65 -22.95
C MET A 106 -6.31 -3.68 -23.08
N GLY A 107 -6.73 -3.88 -24.32
CA GLY A 107 -7.76 -4.84 -24.72
C GLY A 107 -7.77 -5.00 -26.23
N GLN A 108 -8.70 -5.81 -26.75
CA GLN A 108 -8.81 -6.07 -28.18
C GLN A 108 -9.00 -4.76 -28.97
N GLY A 109 -8.15 -4.54 -29.98
CA GLY A 109 -8.20 -3.35 -30.85
C GLY A 109 -7.39 -2.15 -30.35
N GLN A 110 -6.74 -2.23 -29.19
CA GLN A 110 -5.91 -1.16 -28.64
C GLN A 110 -4.44 -1.22 -29.07
N GLU A 111 -4.03 -2.28 -29.77
CA GLU A 111 -2.64 -2.57 -30.11
C GLU A 111 -1.99 -1.44 -30.91
N GLN A 112 -2.67 -0.97 -31.96
CA GLN A 112 -2.13 0.08 -32.82
C GLN A 112 -2.17 1.45 -32.14
N ILE A 113 -3.19 1.70 -31.32
CA ILE A 113 -3.34 2.94 -30.55
C ILE A 113 -2.19 3.05 -29.55
N ALA A 114 -1.87 1.96 -28.86
CA ALA A 114 -0.76 1.89 -27.92
C ALA A 114 0.60 2.16 -28.59
N VAL A 115 0.88 1.56 -29.75
CA VAL A 115 2.14 1.81 -30.49
C VAL A 115 2.22 3.25 -30.99
N ASN A 116 1.12 3.81 -31.49
CA ASN A 116 1.10 5.20 -31.95
C ASN A 116 1.31 6.18 -30.80
N ALA A 117 0.65 5.94 -29.65
CA ALA A 117 0.84 6.73 -28.44
C ALA A 117 2.28 6.64 -27.93
N LEU A 118 2.85 5.44 -27.91
CA LEU A 118 4.24 5.20 -27.53
C LEU A 118 5.21 6.04 -28.38
N ASN A 119 5.09 5.98 -29.71
CA ASN A 119 5.94 6.75 -30.62
C ASN A 119 5.74 8.27 -30.46
N SER A 120 4.48 8.74 -30.39
CA SER A 120 4.18 10.17 -30.26
C SER A 120 4.70 10.74 -28.93
N CYS A 121 4.52 10.01 -27.83
CA CYS A 121 5.03 10.41 -26.52
C CYS A 121 6.57 10.37 -26.51
N ALA A 122 7.18 9.37 -27.15
CA ALA A 122 8.63 9.27 -27.26
C ALA A 122 9.25 10.44 -28.02
N GLU A 123 8.66 10.86 -29.14
CA GLU A 123 9.15 12.02 -29.90
C GLU A 123 8.91 13.34 -29.13
N GLY A 124 7.74 13.48 -28.50
CA GLY A 124 7.29 14.73 -27.88
C GLY A 124 7.71 14.95 -26.43
N GLY A 125 8.27 13.94 -25.74
CA GLY A 125 8.54 14.02 -24.29
C GLY A 125 7.31 13.80 -23.40
N GLY A 126 6.31 13.09 -23.90
CA GLY A 126 5.09 12.74 -23.18
C GLY A 126 5.21 11.46 -22.36
N TRP A 127 4.18 11.14 -21.59
CA TRP A 127 4.07 9.91 -20.82
C TRP A 127 2.98 9.03 -21.41
N VAL A 128 3.27 7.74 -21.51
CA VAL A 128 2.28 6.73 -21.91
C VAL A 128 2.10 5.74 -20.78
N MET A 129 0.85 5.49 -20.39
CA MET A 129 0.48 4.47 -19.40
C MET A 129 -0.34 3.38 -20.08
N LEU A 130 0.17 2.14 -20.06
CA LEU A 130 -0.47 0.96 -20.63
C LEU A 130 -0.99 0.08 -19.49
N GLN A 131 -2.31 0.07 -19.31
CA GLN A 131 -2.93 -0.68 -18.22
C GLN A 131 -3.24 -2.11 -18.61
N ASN A 132 -3.20 -3.04 -17.65
CA ASN A 132 -3.66 -4.43 -17.79
C ASN A 132 -3.01 -5.21 -18.95
N VAL A 133 -1.69 -5.05 -19.15
CA VAL A 133 -1.01 -5.65 -20.32
C VAL A 133 -1.03 -7.19 -20.33
N HIS A 134 -1.22 -7.83 -19.17
CA HIS A 134 -1.43 -9.28 -19.05
C HIS A 134 -2.63 -9.81 -19.84
N LEU A 135 -3.59 -8.95 -20.21
CA LEU A 135 -4.72 -9.32 -21.06
C LEU A 135 -4.32 -9.45 -22.54
N MET A 136 -3.16 -8.92 -22.93
CA MET A 136 -2.69 -8.81 -24.33
C MET A 136 -1.38 -9.58 -24.58
N GLN A 137 -1.27 -10.80 -24.06
CA GLN A 137 -0.05 -11.63 -24.12
C GLN A 137 0.52 -11.79 -25.54
N GLY A 138 -0.34 -11.95 -26.55
CA GLY A 138 0.09 -12.09 -27.95
C GLY A 138 0.73 -10.82 -28.53
N TRP A 139 0.33 -9.64 -28.05
CA TRP A 139 0.83 -8.34 -28.51
C TRP A 139 2.15 -7.94 -27.84
N LEU A 140 2.44 -8.46 -26.64
CA LEU A 140 3.61 -8.05 -25.86
C LEU A 140 4.95 -8.24 -26.58
N LYS A 141 5.07 -9.21 -27.50
CA LYS A 141 6.26 -9.36 -28.36
C LYS A 141 6.43 -8.21 -29.36
N SER A 142 5.32 -7.70 -29.88
CA SER A 142 5.33 -6.53 -30.76
C SER A 142 5.61 -5.25 -29.96
N PHE A 143 5.06 -5.16 -28.75
CA PHE A 143 5.35 -4.07 -27.83
C PHE A 143 6.82 -4.01 -27.42
N GLU A 144 7.44 -5.15 -27.11
CA GLU A 144 8.88 -5.27 -26.82
C GLU A 144 9.73 -4.65 -27.93
N ARG A 145 9.45 -5.01 -29.20
CA ARG A 145 10.14 -4.42 -30.36
C ARG A 145 9.89 -2.92 -30.49
N ALA A 146 8.67 -2.47 -30.19
CA ALA A 146 8.34 -1.06 -30.23
C ALA A 146 9.11 -0.26 -29.16
N LEU A 147 9.28 -0.82 -27.95
CA LEU A 147 10.13 -0.23 -26.90
C LEU A 147 11.59 -0.12 -27.37
N GLU A 148 12.15 -1.17 -27.98
CA GLU A 148 13.52 -1.14 -28.52
C GLU A 148 13.72 -0.05 -29.57
N VAL A 149 12.75 0.13 -30.48
CA VAL A 149 12.82 1.15 -31.53
C VAL A 149 12.75 2.57 -30.92
N VAL A 150 11.90 2.75 -29.91
CA VAL A 150 11.75 4.04 -29.22
C VAL A 150 13.02 4.48 -28.50
N GLU A 151 13.83 3.53 -28.00
CA GLU A 151 15.10 3.85 -27.33
C GLU A 151 16.06 4.67 -28.21
N GLU A 152 15.96 4.57 -29.54
CA GLU A 152 16.83 5.29 -30.47
C GLU A 152 16.53 6.80 -30.55
N PHE A 153 15.30 7.22 -30.26
CA PHE A 153 14.84 8.60 -30.45
C PHE A 153 14.06 9.19 -29.27
N ALA A 154 13.87 8.45 -28.18
CA ALA A 154 13.08 8.88 -27.03
C ALA A 154 13.61 10.19 -26.42
N HIS A 155 12.73 11.19 -26.34
CA HIS A 155 12.96 12.44 -25.64
C HIS A 155 13.29 12.21 -24.16
N GLN A 156 14.09 13.09 -23.54
CA GLN A 156 14.56 12.89 -22.15
C GLN A 156 13.42 12.87 -21.12
N ASP A 157 12.33 13.60 -21.38
CA ASP A 157 11.14 13.66 -20.53
C ASP A 157 10.14 12.54 -20.79
N PHE A 158 10.35 11.72 -21.84
CA PHE A 158 9.48 10.60 -22.14
C PHE A 158 9.48 9.60 -20.97
N ARG A 159 8.30 9.06 -20.62
CA ARG A 159 8.18 7.95 -19.67
C ARG A 159 7.16 6.93 -20.17
N CYS A 160 7.50 5.66 -20.03
CA CYS A 160 6.59 4.55 -20.28
C CYS A 160 6.23 3.88 -18.96
N ILE A 161 4.93 3.78 -18.68
CA ILE A 161 4.38 3.13 -17.50
C ILE A 161 3.55 1.94 -17.97
N ILE A 162 3.78 0.78 -17.36
CA ILE A 162 3.13 -0.48 -17.70
C ILE A 162 2.52 -1.03 -16.42
N THR A 163 1.30 -1.56 -16.49
CA THR A 163 0.68 -2.26 -15.36
C THR A 163 0.25 -3.67 -15.74
N SER A 164 0.44 -4.61 -14.82
CA SER A 164 0.06 -6.00 -15.03
C SER A 164 -0.27 -6.69 -13.72
N GLU A 165 -1.25 -7.58 -13.72
CA GLU A 165 -1.39 -8.55 -12.64
C GLU A 165 -0.23 -9.56 -12.69
N PRO A 166 0.20 -10.08 -11.52
CA PRO A 166 1.11 -11.21 -11.48
C PRO A 166 0.43 -12.49 -11.97
N PRO A 167 1.19 -13.52 -12.34
CA PRO A 167 0.64 -14.85 -12.65
C PRO A 167 -0.27 -15.34 -11.52
N PRO A 168 -1.41 -16.01 -11.83
CA PRO A 168 -2.27 -16.57 -10.81
C PRO A 168 -1.49 -17.49 -9.87
N ALA A 169 -1.78 -17.47 -8.57
CA ALA A 169 -1.07 -18.28 -7.58
C ALA A 169 -1.12 -19.80 -7.87
N MET A 170 -2.13 -20.28 -8.61
CA MET A 170 -2.24 -21.67 -9.06
C MET A 170 -1.24 -22.02 -10.18
N PHE A 171 -0.79 -21.02 -10.94
CA PHE A 171 0.11 -21.16 -12.09
C PHE A 171 1.26 -20.13 -12.00
N PRO A 172 2.15 -20.24 -10.99
CA PRO A 172 3.19 -19.24 -10.75
C PRO A 172 4.27 -19.18 -11.84
N LEU A 173 4.36 -20.23 -12.68
CA LEU A 173 5.30 -20.33 -13.80
C LEU A 173 4.68 -19.87 -15.14
N MET A 174 3.53 -19.21 -15.11
CA MET A 174 2.89 -18.73 -16.33
C MET A 174 3.52 -17.41 -16.79
N ASP A 175 4.08 -17.41 -18.01
CA ASP A 175 4.73 -16.25 -18.60
C ASP A 175 3.69 -15.27 -19.17
N LEU A 176 3.24 -14.34 -18.32
CA LEU A 176 2.30 -13.28 -18.72
C LEU A 176 2.99 -12.15 -19.50
N VAL A 177 4.17 -11.76 -19.06
CA VAL A 177 4.93 -10.63 -19.61
C VAL A 177 6.32 -11.12 -20.02
N PRO A 178 6.81 -10.81 -21.24
CA PRO A 178 8.14 -11.22 -21.68
C PRO A 178 9.24 -10.80 -20.72
N GLU A 179 10.19 -11.70 -20.47
CA GLU A 179 11.30 -11.47 -19.54
C GLU A 179 12.13 -10.25 -19.94
N SER A 180 12.37 -10.04 -21.23
CA SER A 180 13.11 -8.89 -21.77
C SER A 180 12.48 -7.55 -21.42
N VAL A 181 11.14 -7.43 -21.52
CA VAL A 181 10.41 -6.25 -21.07
C VAL A 181 10.61 -6.06 -19.58
N LEU A 182 10.42 -7.11 -18.78
CA LEU A 182 10.62 -7.04 -17.34
C LEU A 182 12.05 -6.64 -17.01
N GLN A 183 13.08 -7.24 -17.60
CA GLN A 183 14.49 -6.94 -17.32
C GLN A 183 14.81 -5.46 -17.48
N LYS A 184 14.21 -4.78 -18.47
CA LYS A 184 14.39 -3.34 -18.71
C LYS A 184 13.63 -2.42 -17.74
N CYS A 185 12.58 -2.92 -17.08
CA CYS A 185 11.74 -2.09 -16.23
C CYS A 185 12.26 -1.95 -14.79
N ILE A 186 11.95 -0.83 -14.15
CA ILE A 186 11.88 -0.73 -12.68
C ILE A 186 10.57 -1.39 -12.25
N LYS A 187 10.63 -2.42 -11.40
CA LYS A 187 9.45 -3.16 -10.95
C LYS A 187 8.99 -2.59 -9.63
N ILE A 188 7.72 -2.23 -9.57
CA ILE A 188 7.10 -1.60 -8.43
C ILE A 188 5.99 -2.53 -7.95
N ALA A 189 6.13 -2.98 -6.71
CA ALA A 189 5.12 -3.77 -6.02
C ALA A 189 4.63 -2.99 -4.80
N ASP A 190 3.59 -2.16 -4.97
CA ASP A 190 2.91 -1.47 -3.87
C ASP A 190 1.93 -2.43 -3.18
N GLU A 191 2.49 -3.43 -2.50
CA GLU A 191 1.73 -4.35 -1.66
C GLU A 191 1.21 -3.65 -0.41
N ALA A 192 0.03 -4.06 0.05
CA ALA A 192 -0.45 -3.63 1.36
C ALA A 192 0.51 -4.17 2.46
N PRO A 193 0.99 -3.31 3.38
CA PRO A 193 1.92 -3.76 4.41
C PRO A 193 1.36 -4.88 5.27
N GLN A 194 2.23 -5.81 5.69
CA GLN A 194 1.79 -6.98 6.45
C GLN A 194 1.77 -6.77 7.98
N ASP A 195 2.44 -5.74 8.50
CA ASP A 195 2.49 -5.45 9.92
C ASP A 195 1.66 -4.20 10.29
N LEU A 196 1.28 -4.10 11.57
CA LEU A 196 0.40 -3.03 12.04
C LEU A 196 1.11 -1.66 11.98
N LYS A 197 2.41 -1.60 12.27
CA LYS A 197 3.18 -0.35 12.31
C LYS A 197 3.25 0.27 10.90
N SER A 198 3.56 -0.54 9.89
CA SER A 198 3.60 -0.11 8.50
C SER A 198 2.22 0.26 7.97
N ASN A 199 1.17 -0.48 8.36
CA ASN A 199 -0.21 -0.10 8.01
C ASN A 199 -0.63 1.25 8.62
N ILE A 200 -0.25 1.54 9.87
CA ILE A 200 -0.50 2.85 10.48
C ILE A 200 0.27 3.96 9.74
N ARG A 201 1.55 3.73 9.42
CA ARG A 201 2.37 4.70 8.65
C ARG A 201 1.75 4.99 7.28
N ARG A 202 1.31 3.96 6.55
CA ARG A 202 0.64 4.08 5.25
C ARG A 202 -0.70 4.80 5.36
N ALA A 203 -1.49 4.52 6.39
CA ALA A 203 -2.75 5.20 6.64
C ALA A 203 -2.53 6.69 6.93
N TRP A 204 -1.53 7.00 7.76
CA TRP A 204 -1.19 8.37 8.13
C TRP A 204 -0.65 9.18 6.95
N SER A 205 0.14 8.57 6.05
CA SER A 205 0.73 9.27 4.89
C SER A 205 -0.31 9.74 3.86
N LYS A 206 -1.57 9.32 3.98
CA LYS A 206 -2.68 9.80 3.14
C LYS A 206 -3.18 11.19 3.52
N PHE A 207 -2.77 11.70 4.68
CA PHE A 207 -3.19 13.00 5.18
C PHE A 207 -2.00 13.97 5.18
N ASN A 208 -2.15 15.11 4.51
CA ASN A 208 -1.08 16.10 4.42
C ASN A 208 -1.13 17.10 5.61
N GLN A 209 -0.04 17.82 5.82
CA GLN A 209 0.06 18.78 6.93
C GLN A 209 -0.99 19.90 6.84
N GLU A 210 -1.32 20.34 5.63
CA GLU A 210 -2.36 21.35 5.38
C GLU A 210 -3.74 20.89 5.90
N GLN A 211 -4.14 19.64 5.65
CA GLN A 211 -5.36 19.06 6.20
C GLN A 211 -5.34 18.98 7.72
N LEU A 212 -4.18 18.69 8.32
CA LEU A 212 -4.03 18.62 9.78
C LEU A 212 -4.16 20.00 10.44
N ASP A 213 -3.78 21.06 9.73
CA ASP A 213 -3.76 22.43 10.26
C ASP A 213 -5.05 23.21 9.93
N ASN A 214 -5.86 22.72 8.98
CA ASN A 214 -7.10 23.38 8.54
C ASN A 214 -8.32 23.22 9.47
N SER A 215 -8.21 22.46 10.57
CA SER A 215 -9.33 22.29 11.51
C SER A 215 -9.35 23.38 12.59
N SER A 216 -10.55 23.85 12.96
CA SER A 216 -10.75 24.75 14.11
C SER A 216 -10.49 24.07 15.46
N LYS A 217 -10.40 22.73 15.46
CA LYS A 217 -10.17 21.88 16.64
C LYS A 217 -9.02 20.92 16.39
N PRO A 218 -7.77 21.43 16.25
CA PRO A 218 -6.63 20.63 15.82
C PRO A 218 -6.31 19.49 16.79
N ARG A 219 -6.53 19.69 18.10
CA ARG A 219 -6.28 18.68 19.14
C ARG A 219 -7.20 17.48 18.96
N GLU A 220 -8.50 17.72 18.84
CA GLU A 220 -9.53 16.72 18.66
C GLU A 220 -9.38 16.03 17.31
N PHE A 221 -9.14 16.81 16.25
CA PHE A 221 -8.98 16.29 14.90
C PHE A 221 -7.79 15.34 14.79
N LYS A 222 -6.59 15.76 15.21
CA LYS A 222 -5.38 14.92 15.14
C LYS A 222 -5.52 13.63 15.96
N SER A 223 -6.12 13.71 17.15
CA SER A 223 -6.35 12.55 18.01
C SER A 223 -7.31 11.55 17.38
N CYS A 224 -8.49 12.02 16.95
CA CYS A 224 -9.50 11.19 16.31
C CYS A 224 -9.03 10.63 14.96
N LEU A 225 -8.28 11.42 14.18
CA LEU A 225 -7.71 10.99 12.90
C LEU A 225 -6.68 9.88 13.11
N PHE A 226 -5.82 10.00 14.12
CA PHE A 226 -4.87 8.93 14.43
C PHE A 226 -5.58 7.64 14.86
N ALA A 227 -6.61 7.75 15.71
CA ALA A 227 -7.43 6.59 16.09
C ALA A 227 -8.16 5.97 14.88
N LEU A 228 -8.61 6.78 13.92
CA LEU A 228 -9.19 6.32 12.66
C LEU A 228 -8.14 5.61 11.79
N CYS A 229 -6.91 6.14 11.68
CA CYS A 229 -5.80 5.49 10.98
C CYS A 229 -5.44 4.15 11.64
N PHE A 230 -5.40 4.11 12.97
CA PHE A 230 -5.16 2.89 13.74
C PHE A 230 -6.26 1.85 13.53
N PHE A 231 -7.52 2.27 13.55
CA PHE A 231 -8.68 1.44 13.24
C PHE A 231 -8.60 0.86 11.82
N HIS A 232 -8.34 1.71 10.82
CA HIS A 232 -8.18 1.28 9.43
C HIS A 232 -7.05 0.24 9.29
N ALA A 233 -5.89 0.51 9.90
CA ALA A 233 -4.76 -0.40 9.91
C ALA A 233 -5.08 -1.76 10.55
N LEU A 234 -5.88 -1.78 11.63
CA LEU A 234 -6.37 -3.03 12.23
C LEU A 234 -7.31 -3.79 11.30
N VAL A 235 -8.30 -3.11 10.74
CA VAL A 235 -9.33 -3.73 9.88
C VAL A 235 -8.72 -4.32 8.60
N VAL A 236 -7.79 -3.60 7.98
CA VAL A 236 -7.02 -4.09 6.82
C VAL A 236 -6.09 -5.22 7.23
N GLY A 237 -5.29 -5.04 8.29
CA GLY A 237 -4.33 -6.06 8.76
C GLY A 237 -4.98 -7.36 9.22
N ARG A 238 -6.24 -7.31 9.68
CA ARG A 238 -7.02 -8.49 10.06
C ARG A 238 -7.26 -9.45 8.90
N LYS A 239 -7.30 -8.98 7.64
CA LYS A 239 -7.49 -9.83 6.45
C LYS A 239 -6.45 -10.95 6.36
N ARG A 240 -5.23 -10.72 6.88
CA ARG A 240 -4.14 -11.72 6.91
C ARG A 240 -4.48 -12.98 7.71
N PHE A 241 -5.37 -12.90 8.69
CA PHE A 241 -5.75 -14.04 9.52
C PHE A 241 -6.88 -14.88 8.90
N GLY A 242 -7.19 -14.65 7.61
CA GLY A 242 -8.20 -15.40 6.87
C GLY A 242 -9.56 -15.39 7.59
N PRO A 243 -10.26 -16.54 7.64
CA PRO A 243 -11.56 -16.66 8.31
C PRO A 243 -11.58 -16.27 9.80
N GLN A 244 -10.43 -16.35 10.49
CA GLN A 244 -10.32 -15.92 11.89
C GLN A 244 -10.28 -14.39 12.04
N GLY A 245 -9.80 -13.70 11.00
CA GLY A 245 -9.78 -12.25 10.92
C GLY A 245 -11.13 -11.68 10.50
N TRP A 246 -11.65 -12.17 9.39
CA TRP A 246 -12.95 -11.81 8.82
C TRP A 246 -13.59 -13.05 8.20
N SER A 247 -14.90 -13.23 8.39
CA SER A 247 -15.62 -14.37 7.82
C SER A 247 -15.65 -14.33 6.29
N ARG A 248 -15.54 -13.12 5.69
CA ARG A 248 -15.47 -12.88 4.25
C ARG A 248 -14.40 -11.84 3.90
N ALA A 249 -13.96 -11.86 2.64
CA ALA A 249 -13.02 -10.87 2.11
C ALA A 249 -13.75 -9.56 1.78
N TYR A 250 -13.73 -8.60 2.71
CA TYR A 250 -14.33 -7.27 2.49
C TYR A 250 -13.35 -6.31 1.80
N PRO A 251 -13.80 -5.46 0.86
CA PRO A 251 -12.96 -4.59 0.05
C PRO A 251 -12.60 -3.25 0.73
N PHE A 252 -12.24 -3.26 2.02
CA PHE A 252 -11.74 -2.05 2.71
C PHE A 252 -10.51 -1.47 2.00
N ASN A 253 -10.53 -0.17 1.71
CA ASN A 253 -9.51 0.53 0.93
C ASN A 253 -9.17 1.94 1.48
N ASP A 254 -8.15 2.58 0.91
CA ASP A 254 -7.68 3.91 1.32
C ASP A 254 -8.71 5.03 1.04
N GLY A 255 -9.61 4.81 0.07
CA GLY A 255 -10.74 5.69 -0.20
C GLY A 255 -11.70 5.79 0.98
N ASP A 256 -12.02 4.65 1.62
CA ASP A 256 -12.85 4.63 2.83
C ASP A 256 -12.22 5.48 3.95
N LEU A 257 -10.90 5.36 4.14
CA LEU A 257 -10.13 6.10 5.14
C LEU A 257 -10.15 7.62 4.88
N THR A 258 -9.83 8.05 3.66
CA THR A 258 -9.76 9.47 3.29
C THR A 258 -11.11 10.16 3.35
N ILE A 259 -12.19 9.48 2.94
CA ILE A 259 -13.56 9.98 3.10
C ILE A 259 -13.92 10.09 4.59
N CYS A 260 -13.61 9.07 5.41
CA CYS A 260 -13.85 9.14 6.85
C CYS A 260 -13.10 10.30 7.52
N GLY A 261 -11.85 10.58 7.11
CA GLY A 261 -11.10 11.74 7.59
C GLY A 261 -11.74 13.07 7.21
N SER A 262 -12.30 13.17 6.00
CA SER A 262 -13.04 14.36 5.56
C SER A 262 -14.35 14.54 6.33
N VAL A 263 -15.08 13.46 6.57
CA VAL A 263 -16.31 13.44 7.39
C VAL A 263 -15.99 13.82 8.83
N LEU A 264 -14.90 13.30 9.40
CA LEU A 264 -14.43 13.66 10.74
C LEU A 264 -14.26 15.17 10.86
N ASN A 265 -13.52 15.78 9.92
CA ASN A 265 -13.30 17.23 9.93
C ASN A 265 -14.64 17.98 9.90
N ASN A 266 -15.52 17.66 8.94
CA ASN A 266 -16.82 18.31 8.80
C ASN A 266 -17.69 18.22 10.07
N TYR A 267 -17.65 17.09 10.78
CA TYR A 267 -18.38 16.92 12.03
C TYR A 267 -17.78 17.76 13.16
N LEU A 268 -16.45 17.82 13.28
CA LEU A 268 -15.80 18.64 14.31
C LEU A 268 -16.02 20.14 14.10
N GLU A 269 -16.09 20.59 12.84
CA GLU A 269 -16.42 21.98 12.50
C GLU A 269 -17.89 22.32 12.81
N LYS A 270 -18.80 21.36 12.64
CA LYS A 270 -20.24 21.58 12.83
C LYS A 270 -20.69 21.56 14.29
N TYR A 271 -20.11 20.70 15.12
CA TYR A 271 -20.56 20.49 16.51
C TYR A 271 -19.55 21.03 17.50
N GLU A 272 -19.98 21.70 18.56
CA GLU A 272 -19.10 22.28 19.59
C GLU A 272 -18.24 21.20 20.29
N GLN A 273 -18.85 20.06 20.62
CA GLN A 273 -18.18 18.91 21.22
C GLN A 273 -18.06 17.76 20.22
N VAL A 274 -17.09 16.86 20.45
CA VAL A 274 -16.89 15.67 19.61
C VAL A 274 -18.11 14.74 19.72
N PRO A 275 -18.83 14.46 18.61
CA PRO A 275 -20.02 13.62 18.64
C PRO A 275 -19.63 12.13 18.54
N TRP A 276 -19.08 11.58 19.63
CA TRP A 276 -18.54 10.20 19.67
C TRP A 276 -19.51 9.10 19.20
N PRO A 277 -20.82 9.11 19.56
CA PRO A 277 -21.76 8.11 19.06
C PRO A 277 -21.95 8.22 17.54
N ASP A 278 -22.04 9.44 17.00
CA ASP A 278 -22.28 9.68 15.57
C ASP A 278 -21.05 9.26 14.76
N LEU A 279 -19.84 9.59 15.20
CA LEU A 279 -18.61 9.15 14.55
C LEU A 279 -18.51 7.62 14.50
N ARG A 280 -18.81 6.94 15.62
CA ARG A 280 -18.82 5.47 15.67
C ARG A 280 -19.88 4.88 14.75
N TYR A 281 -21.06 5.49 14.69
CA TYR A 281 -22.13 5.04 13.81
C TYR A 281 -21.75 5.22 12.33
N ILE A 282 -21.24 6.39 11.95
CA ILE A 282 -20.89 6.67 10.55
C ILE A 282 -19.74 5.77 10.10
N PHE A 283 -18.65 5.68 10.87
CA PHE A 283 -17.53 4.82 10.50
C PHE A 283 -17.93 3.34 10.52
N GLY A 284 -18.71 2.93 11.52
CA GLY A 284 -19.01 1.53 11.82
C GLY A 284 -20.16 0.94 11.03
N GLU A 285 -21.23 1.69 10.81
CA GLU A 285 -22.46 1.22 10.17
C GLU A 285 -22.57 1.64 8.70
N ILE A 286 -22.08 2.84 8.36
CA ILE A 286 -22.24 3.43 7.01
C ILE A 286 -20.99 3.16 6.17
N MET A 287 -19.82 3.60 6.63
CA MET A 287 -18.58 3.55 5.84
C MET A 287 -18.01 2.14 5.78
N TYR A 288 -17.37 1.65 6.85
CA TYR A 288 -16.82 0.29 6.87
C TYR A 288 -17.93 -0.76 6.98
N GLY A 289 -18.99 -0.46 7.74
CA GLY A 289 -20.16 -1.34 7.89
C GLY A 289 -20.93 -1.58 6.60
N GLY A 290 -20.87 -0.64 5.64
CA GLY A 290 -21.50 -0.79 4.33
C GLY A 290 -20.91 -1.94 3.52
N HIS A 291 -19.64 -2.28 3.75
CA HIS A 291 -18.97 -3.41 3.10
C HIS A 291 -19.28 -4.75 3.77
N ILE A 292 -19.67 -4.74 5.05
CA ILE A 292 -19.77 -5.93 5.88
C ILE A 292 -21.16 -6.54 5.77
N THR A 293 -21.21 -7.78 5.26
CA THR A 293 -22.47 -8.53 5.08
C THR A 293 -22.77 -9.49 6.23
N ASP A 294 -21.75 -9.95 6.97
CA ASP A 294 -21.93 -10.83 8.13
C ASP A 294 -22.16 -10.04 9.43
N GLN A 295 -23.13 -10.48 10.24
CA GLN A 295 -23.52 -9.77 11.47
C GLN A 295 -22.46 -9.87 12.58
N TRP A 296 -21.70 -10.97 12.65
CA TRP A 296 -20.64 -11.16 13.64
C TRP A 296 -19.40 -10.35 13.29
N ASP A 297 -19.07 -10.28 12.00
CA ASP A 297 -18.05 -9.36 11.50
C ASP A 297 -18.46 -7.90 11.77
N ARG A 298 -19.73 -7.54 11.56
CA ARG A 298 -20.23 -6.18 11.85
C ARG A 298 -20.11 -5.84 13.32
N ARG A 299 -20.44 -6.78 14.22
CA ARG A 299 -20.21 -6.64 15.66
C ARG A 299 -18.73 -6.42 15.97
N THR A 300 -17.83 -7.17 15.33
CA THR A 300 -16.37 -7.03 15.52
C THR A 300 -15.90 -5.64 15.10
N ASN A 301 -16.32 -5.17 13.93
CA ASN A 301 -16.02 -3.83 13.43
C ASN A 301 -16.47 -2.72 14.41
N ASN A 302 -17.72 -2.80 14.86
CA ASN A 302 -18.26 -1.83 15.80
C ASN A 302 -17.58 -1.89 17.18
N THR A 303 -17.14 -3.07 17.59
CA THR A 303 -16.41 -3.24 18.85
C THR A 303 -15.08 -2.49 18.81
N TYR A 304 -14.35 -2.53 17.69
CA TYR A 304 -13.14 -1.73 17.52
C TYR A 304 -13.41 -0.23 17.63
N LEU A 305 -14.46 0.27 16.98
CA LEU A 305 -14.79 1.69 17.06
C LEU A 305 -15.27 2.09 18.47
N ALA A 306 -15.99 1.20 19.15
CA ALA A 306 -16.42 1.42 20.54
C ALA A 306 -15.26 1.47 21.54
N THR A 307 -14.11 0.84 21.24
CA THR A 307 -12.91 0.88 22.08
C THR A 307 -11.93 1.98 21.68
N LEU A 308 -11.86 2.35 20.41
CA LEU A 308 -10.88 3.31 19.89
C LEU A 308 -11.39 4.75 19.81
N ILE A 309 -12.67 4.95 19.52
CA ILE A 309 -13.29 6.28 19.34
C ILE A 309 -14.09 6.63 20.59
N VAL A 310 -13.36 7.03 21.63
CA VAL A 310 -13.88 7.32 22.97
C VAL A 310 -13.28 8.61 23.55
N PRO A 311 -13.95 9.29 24.50
CA PRO A 311 -13.47 10.54 25.09
C PRO A 311 -12.05 10.47 25.69
N GLU A 312 -11.66 9.31 26.21
CA GLU A 312 -10.34 9.03 26.80
C GLU A 312 -9.20 9.19 25.79
N LEU A 313 -9.50 9.18 24.48
CA LEU A 313 -8.53 9.42 23.42
C LEU A 313 -7.81 10.76 23.57
N LEU A 314 -8.51 11.79 24.05
CA LEU A 314 -7.95 13.12 24.30
C LEU A 314 -7.05 13.17 25.55
N GLN A 315 -6.97 12.08 26.31
CA GLN A 315 -6.22 11.94 27.56
C GLN A 315 -5.03 10.98 27.43
N ASN A 316 -4.48 10.80 26.22
CA ASN A 316 -3.34 9.92 25.94
C ASN A 316 -3.61 8.45 26.31
N MET A 317 -4.79 7.94 25.94
CA MET A 317 -5.17 6.54 26.19
C MET A 317 -4.21 5.55 25.51
N ASN A 318 -4.12 4.35 26.07
CA ASN A 318 -3.50 3.22 25.37
C ASN A 318 -4.44 2.72 24.27
N LEU A 319 -4.04 2.84 23.01
CA LEU A 319 -4.74 2.27 21.86
C LEU A 319 -4.52 0.75 21.79
N ALA A 320 -3.37 0.28 22.26
CA ALA A 320 -3.06 -1.12 22.50
C ALA A 320 -2.15 -1.25 23.73
N PRO A 321 -1.97 -2.45 24.32
CA PRO A 321 -1.05 -2.64 25.43
C PRO A 321 0.36 -2.11 25.10
N GLY A 322 0.80 -1.08 25.83
CA GLY A 322 2.10 -0.43 25.62
C GLY A 322 2.16 0.55 24.44
N PHE A 323 1.05 0.83 23.75
CA PHE A 323 0.98 1.76 22.62
C PHE A 323 -0.03 2.86 22.89
N LYS A 324 0.46 4.06 23.24
CA LYS A 324 -0.36 5.24 23.54
C LYS A 324 -0.76 5.98 22.27
N SER A 325 -1.90 6.65 22.31
CA SER A 325 -2.23 7.67 21.32
C SER A 325 -1.17 8.79 21.35
N PRO A 326 -0.88 9.42 20.19
CA PRO A 326 -0.01 10.59 20.14
C PRO A 326 -0.49 11.69 21.08
N ASP A 327 0.45 12.46 21.62
CA ASP A 327 0.12 13.61 22.47
C ASP A 327 -0.65 14.63 21.65
N SER A 328 -1.92 14.81 21.99
CA SER A 328 -2.84 15.69 21.26
C SER A 328 -2.40 17.16 21.19
N ASN A 329 -1.39 17.57 21.96
CA ASN A 329 -0.81 18.92 21.96
C ASN A 329 0.48 19.07 21.13
N LYS A 330 0.98 17.98 20.53
CA LYS A 330 2.20 17.95 19.70
C LYS A 330 1.88 17.46 18.30
#